data_AF-A0A8H4WBX2-F1
#
_entry.id   AF-A0A8H4WBX2-F1
#
_cell.length_a   1.000
_cell.length_b   1.000
_cell.length_c   1.000
_cell.angle_alpha   90.00
_cell.angle_beta   90.00
_cell.angle_gamma   90.00
#
_symmetry.space_group_name_H-M   'P 1'
#
loop_
_entity.id
_entity.type
_entity.pdbx_description
1 polymer ?
#
loop_
_entity_poly.entity_id
_entity_poly.type
_entity_poly.pdbx_seq_one_letter_code
_entity_poly.pdbx_strand_id
1 'polypeptide(L)'
;MSKLRHAHLQIAKDYCKSEREIPFTMAQGQHQVIMQQASNSLKARRLNARASCWLKIRGHDMSDERIPEKIKKIQPEQLGPDRYSQELEMMASSLAYYDIASSRFLDVLCQSTHMKLFRACRASLVNTLRDDLEIFGDNGRARCLDLMTEDPERQHRRAQLLKEREKFSKAQEWLDSVRDSDVEMEDSDQTAFADIKEDW
;
A
#
# COMPACT_ATOMS: atom_id res chain seq x y z
N MET A 1 -28.28 16.99 -6.57
CA MET A 1 -27.44 18.17 -6.23
C MET A 1 -27.76 18.77 -4.85
N SER A 2 -29.00 19.17 -4.53
CA SER A 2 -29.34 19.90 -3.28
C SER A 2 -29.11 19.11 -1.97
N LYS A 3 -29.51 17.82 -1.92
CA LYS A 3 -29.34 16.97 -0.73
C LYS A 3 -27.88 16.73 -0.33
N LEU A 4 -27.01 16.52 -1.33
CA LEU A 4 -25.58 16.30 -1.10
C LEU A 4 -24.90 17.56 -0.55
N ARG A 5 -25.22 18.73 -1.12
CA ARG A 5 -24.75 20.03 -0.63
C ARG A 5 -25.20 20.27 0.81
N HIS A 6 -26.44 19.95 1.13
CA HIS A 6 -26.97 20.10 2.49
C HIS A 6 -26.25 19.18 3.48
N ALA A 7 -26.04 17.91 3.14
CA ALA A 7 -25.30 16.96 3.97
C ALA A 7 -23.85 17.42 4.21
N HIS A 8 -23.16 17.89 3.16
CA HIS A 8 -21.79 18.40 3.29
C HIS A 8 -21.71 19.66 4.17
N LEU A 9 -22.62 20.60 3.99
CA LEU A 9 -22.69 21.81 4.83
C LEU A 9 -23.02 21.48 6.29
N GLN A 10 -23.84 20.47 6.54
CA GLN A 10 -24.17 20.03 7.89
C GLN A 10 -22.92 19.43 8.57
N ILE A 11 -22.21 18.55 7.88
CA ILE A 11 -20.94 17.99 8.36
C ILE A 11 -19.92 19.09 8.66
N ALA A 12 -19.77 20.08 7.78
CA ALA A 12 -18.85 21.19 8.00
C ALA A 12 -19.22 22.04 9.22
N LYS A 13 -20.53 22.28 9.46
CA LYS A 13 -21.01 22.97 10.67
C LYS A 13 -20.71 22.17 11.93
N ASP A 14 -20.90 20.86 11.88
CA ASP A 14 -20.66 19.98 13.02
C ASP A 14 -19.15 19.92 13.37
N TYR A 15 -18.28 19.89 12.35
CA TYR A 15 -16.83 20.06 12.56
C TYR A 15 -16.48 21.41 13.19
N CYS A 16 -17.00 22.52 12.67
CA CYS A 16 -16.72 23.85 13.24
C CYS A 16 -17.20 23.98 14.69
N LYS A 17 -18.36 23.41 15.03
CA LYS A 17 -18.83 23.34 16.42
C LYS A 17 -17.89 22.51 17.29
N SER A 18 -17.49 21.34 16.81
CA SER A 18 -16.56 20.47 17.54
C SER A 18 -15.22 21.15 17.80
N GLU A 19 -14.67 21.92 16.84
CA GLU A 19 -13.44 22.69 17.04
C GLU A 19 -13.61 23.80 18.08
N ARG A 20 -14.75 24.50 18.08
CA ARG A 20 -15.06 25.55 19.07
C ARG A 20 -15.23 25.01 20.48
N GLU A 21 -15.68 23.76 20.62
CA GLU A 21 -15.79 23.08 21.92
C GLU A 21 -14.43 22.66 22.49
N ILE A 22 -13.32 22.93 21.78
CA ILE A 22 -11.95 22.60 22.19
C ILE A 22 -11.91 21.13 22.62
N PRO A 23 -12.16 20.21 21.67
CA PRO A 23 -12.33 18.81 22.02
C PRO A 23 -11.05 18.36 22.72
N PHE A 24 -11.24 17.62 23.82
CA PHE A 24 -10.26 17.14 24.82
C PHE A 24 -8.95 16.58 24.23
N THR A 25 -8.94 16.30 22.93
CA THR A 25 -7.80 16.02 22.09
C THR A 25 -6.92 17.25 21.83
N MET A 26 -6.40 17.99 22.78
CA MET A 26 -5.09 18.62 22.59
C MET A 26 -4.32 18.15 23.80
N ALA A 27 -3.35 17.26 23.59
CA ALA A 27 -2.49 16.85 24.69
C ALA A 27 -1.71 18.09 25.10
N GLN A 28 -2.26 18.89 26.02
CA GLN A 28 -1.79 20.24 26.31
C GLN A 28 -0.32 20.21 26.72
N GLY A 29 0.09 19.16 27.45
CA GLY A 29 1.49 18.89 27.76
C GLY A 29 2.36 18.67 26.51
N GLN A 30 1.93 17.82 25.58
CA GLN A 30 2.67 17.61 24.32
C GLN A 30 2.71 18.90 23.48
N HIS A 31 1.60 19.63 23.41
CA HIS A 31 1.53 20.91 22.70
C HIS A 31 2.51 21.93 23.29
N GLN A 32 2.56 22.07 24.61
CA GLN A 32 3.52 22.95 25.29
C GLN A 32 4.96 22.52 25.02
N VAL A 33 5.26 21.22 25.06
CA VAL A 33 6.61 20.70 24.77
C VAL A 33 7.02 21.00 23.33
N ILE A 34 6.17 20.68 22.35
CA ILE A 34 6.46 20.92 20.93
C ILE A 34 6.55 22.42 20.64
N MET A 35 5.65 23.23 21.23
CA MET A 35 5.70 24.69 21.12
C MET A 35 7.01 25.25 21.69
N GLN A 36 7.46 24.77 22.86
CA GLN A 36 8.72 25.20 23.46
C GLN A 36 9.91 24.82 22.57
N GLN A 37 9.93 23.60 22.03
CA GLN A 37 10.96 23.12 21.10
C GLN A 37 10.99 23.96 19.82
N ALA A 38 9.83 24.23 19.22
CA ALA A 38 9.71 25.07 18.04
C ALA A 38 10.14 26.51 18.32
N SER A 39 9.73 27.08 19.45
CA SER A 39 10.12 28.44 19.89
C SER A 39 11.63 28.55 20.07
N ASN A 40 12.26 27.58 20.74
CA ASN A 40 13.72 27.54 20.92
C ASN A 40 14.45 27.43 19.58
N SER A 41 13.98 26.56 18.68
CA SER A 41 14.55 26.40 17.34
C SER A 41 14.45 27.68 16.50
N LEU A 42 13.27 28.31 16.50
CA LEU A 42 13.03 29.57 15.77
C LEU A 42 13.88 30.71 16.34
N LYS A 43 13.96 30.85 17.66
CA LYS A 43 14.80 31.86 18.32
C LYS A 43 16.28 31.65 18.00
N ALA A 44 16.78 30.41 18.03
CA ALA A 44 18.16 30.09 17.69
C ALA A 44 18.48 30.40 16.21
N ARG A 45 17.61 30.00 15.28
CA ARG A 45 17.76 30.32 13.85
C ARG A 45 17.76 31.81 13.60
N ARG A 46 16.86 32.53 14.26
CA ARG A 46 16.75 33.99 14.15
C ARG A 46 17.97 34.70 14.73
N LEU A 47 18.47 34.27 15.89
CA LEU A 47 19.71 34.79 16.47
C LEU A 47 20.87 34.64 15.49
N ASN A 48 21.04 33.44 14.92
CA ASN A 48 22.08 33.18 13.92
C ASN A 48 21.93 34.07 12.69
N ALA A 49 20.70 34.22 12.15
CA ALA A 49 20.46 35.08 11.00
C ALA A 49 20.78 36.57 11.29
N ARG A 50 20.42 37.05 12.49
CA ARG A 50 20.74 38.41 12.93
C ARG A 50 22.25 38.59 13.12
N ALA A 51 22.93 37.62 13.71
CA ALA A 51 24.39 37.62 13.87
C ALA A 51 25.12 37.65 12.51
N SER A 52 24.68 36.86 11.53
CA SER A 52 25.19 36.92 10.16
C SER A 52 25.01 38.29 9.53
N CYS A 53 23.82 38.89 9.66
CA CYS A 53 23.55 40.23 9.14
C CYS A 53 24.40 41.30 9.82
N TRP A 54 24.58 41.20 11.14
CA TRP A 54 25.41 42.09 11.94
C TRP A 54 26.88 42.06 11.49
N LEU A 55 27.42 40.86 11.21
CA LEU A 55 28.78 40.71 10.66
C LEU A 55 28.90 41.32 9.26
N LYS A 56 27.92 41.06 8.39
CA LYS A 56 27.88 41.58 7.03
C LYS A 56 27.89 43.11 6.99
N ILE A 57 27.10 43.76 7.85
CA ILE A 57 27.03 45.23 7.95
C ILE A 57 28.38 45.82 8.38
N ARG A 58 29.18 45.08 9.16
CA ARG A 58 30.53 45.48 9.59
C ARG A 58 31.62 45.17 8.58
N GLY A 59 31.26 44.72 7.38
CA GLY A 59 32.22 44.48 6.29
C GLY A 59 32.96 43.15 6.38
N HIS A 60 32.48 42.20 7.19
CA HIS A 60 33.03 40.84 7.15
C HIS A 60 32.62 40.12 5.86
N ASP A 61 33.56 39.41 5.25
CA ASP A 61 33.29 38.54 4.11
C ASP A 61 32.51 37.30 4.57
N MET A 62 31.30 37.12 4.05
CA MET A 62 30.42 36.01 4.40
C MET A 62 30.86 34.68 3.77
N SER A 63 31.84 34.71 2.86
CA SER A 63 32.44 33.52 2.22
C SER A 63 33.57 32.92 3.07
N ASP A 64 34.03 33.62 4.10
CA ASP A 64 35.08 33.16 5.02
C ASP A 64 34.59 31.96 5.87
N GLU A 65 35.34 30.86 5.87
CA GLU A 65 35.05 29.65 6.64
C GLU A 65 34.95 29.90 8.16
N ARG A 66 35.53 31.00 8.66
CA ARG A 66 35.51 31.38 10.08
C ARG A 66 34.22 32.09 10.52
N ILE A 67 33.33 32.45 9.59
CA ILE A 67 32.04 33.10 9.88
C ILE A 67 31.17 32.34 10.89
N PRO A 68 30.95 31.01 10.79
CA PRO A 68 30.20 30.27 11.81
C PRO A 68 30.79 30.39 13.22
N GLU A 69 32.11 30.44 13.36
CA GLU A 69 32.75 30.65 14.67
C GLU A 69 32.54 32.05 15.20
N LYS A 70 32.60 33.06 14.33
CA LYS A 70 32.32 34.46 14.68
C LYS A 70 30.86 34.61 15.12
N ILE A 71 29.91 33.97 14.44
CA ILE A 71 28.48 33.95 14.81
C ILE A 71 28.28 33.39 16.22
N LYS A 72 28.94 32.27 16.56
CA LYS A 72 28.84 31.65 17.90
C LYS A 72 29.41 32.53 19.02
N LYS A 73 30.34 33.44 18.72
CA LYS A 73 30.97 34.34 19.69
C LYS A 73 30.16 35.63 19.93
N ILE A 74 29.18 35.93 19.08
CA ILE A 74 28.35 37.12 19.24
C ILE A 74 27.37 36.89 20.37
N GLN A 75 27.42 37.76 21.36
CA GLN A 75 26.51 37.73 22.50
C GLN A 75 25.18 38.42 22.16
N PRO A 76 24.04 37.92 22.66
CA PRO A 76 22.72 38.48 22.33
C PRO A 76 22.58 39.96 22.71
N GLU A 77 23.31 40.44 23.72
CA GLU A 77 23.35 41.85 24.13
C GLU A 77 23.90 42.76 23.01
N GLN A 78 24.81 42.25 22.17
CA GLN A 78 25.40 43.01 21.06
C GLN A 78 24.43 43.23 19.89
N LEU A 79 23.39 42.40 19.81
CA LEU A 79 22.37 42.43 18.76
C LEU A 79 21.15 43.26 19.16
N GLY A 80 20.98 43.52 20.45
CA GLY A 80 19.80 44.18 21.02
C GLY A 80 18.55 43.30 21.06
N PRO A 81 17.44 43.81 21.61
CA PRO A 81 16.19 43.06 21.73
C PRO A 81 15.59 42.70 20.37
N ASP A 82 14.95 41.54 20.31
CA ASP A 82 14.29 41.11 19.08
C ASP A 82 12.88 41.70 18.97
N ARG A 83 12.67 42.51 17.93
CA ARG A 83 11.36 43.12 17.65
C ARG A 83 10.29 42.10 17.26
N TYR A 84 10.70 40.92 16.80
CA TYR A 84 9.75 39.90 16.30
C TYR A 84 9.57 38.73 17.27
N SER A 85 9.82 38.96 18.56
CA SER A 85 9.75 37.91 19.58
C SER A 85 8.35 37.33 19.72
N GLN A 86 7.31 38.16 19.59
CA GLN A 86 5.91 37.76 19.63
C GLN A 86 5.52 36.92 18.40
N GLU A 87 5.98 37.31 17.22
CA GLU A 87 5.73 36.61 15.95
C GLU A 87 6.37 35.22 15.97
N LEU A 88 7.57 35.09 16.54
CA LEU A 88 8.19 33.79 16.74
C LEU A 88 7.38 32.87 17.65
N GLU A 89 6.76 33.42 18.69
CA GLU A 89 5.89 32.66 19.60
C GLU A 89 4.59 32.22 18.90
N MET A 90 3.96 33.11 18.13
CA MET A 90 2.78 32.77 17.31
C MET A 90 3.11 31.71 16.26
N MET A 91 4.27 31.80 15.61
CA MET A 91 4.76 30.77 14.68
C MET A 91 4.99 29.44 15.38
N ALA A 92 5.60 29.44 16.56
CA ALA A 92 5.83 28.22 17.34
C ALA A 92 4.52 27.54 17.75
N SER A 93 3.52 28.32 18.18
CA SER A 93 2.18 27.79 18.48
C SER A 93 1.51 27.18 17.25
N SER A 94 1.62 27.83 16.09
CA SER A 94 1.03 27.31 14.84
C SER A 94 1.71 26.01 14.40
N LEU A 95 3.04 25.94 14.47
CA LEU A 95 3.79 24.74 14.16
C LEU A 95 3.44 23.58 15.09
N ALA A 96 3.35 23.83 16.41
CA ALA A 96 2.98 22.82 17.38
C ALA A 96 1.57 22.27 17.14
N TYR A 97 0.62 23.14 16.76
CA TYR A 97 -0.72 22.71 16.36
C TYR A 97 -0.68 21.77 15.15
N TYR A 98 0.00 22.16 14.07
CA TYR A 98 0.05 21.35 12.84
C TYR A 98 0.77 20.02 13.03
N ASP A 99 1.82 19.97 13.87
CA ASP A 99 2.52 18.74 14.17
C ASP A 99 1.57 17.71 14.82
N ILE A 100 0.85 18.12 15.86
CA ILE A 100 -0.14 17.28 16.54
C ILE A 100 -1.31 16.93 15.61
N ALA A 101 -1.83 17.91 14.87
CA ALA A 101 -2.96 17.72 13.97
C ALA A 101 -2.63 16.73 12.86
N SER A 102 -1.42 16.78 12.30
CA SER A 102 -0.98 15.88 11.22
C SER A 102 -0.93 14.42 11.67
N SER A 103 -0.36 14.15 12.85
CA SER A 103 -0.33 12.81 13.42
C SER A 103 -1.73 12.25 13.63
N ARG A 104 -2.65 13.04 14.19
CA ARG A 104 -4.02 12.60 14.40
C ARG A 104 -4.82 12.41 13.13
N PHE A 105 -4.60 13.28 12.14
CA PHE A 105 -5.26 13.15 10.85
C PHE A 105 -4.96 11.80 10.22
N LEU A 106 -3.70 11.36 10.27
CA LEU A 106 -3.29 10.05 9.75
C LEU A 106 -3.98 8.91 10.50
N ASP A 107 -4.00 8.94 11.83
CA ASP A 107 -4.66 7.92 12.64
C ASP A 107 -6.16 7.84 12.33
N VAL A 108 -6.84 8.98 12.29
CA VAL A 108 -8.28 9.06 12.00
C VAL A 108 -8.57 8.56 10.58
N LEU A 109 -7.74 8.92 9.60
CA LEU A 109 -7.92 8.48 8.22
C LEU A 109 -7.75 6.96 8.09
N CYS A 110 -6.70 6.40 8.70
CA CYS A 110 -6.45 4.95 8.71
C CYS A 110 -7.59 4.20 9.42
N GLN A 111 -7.99 4.64 10.61
CA GLN A 111 -9.10 4.04 11.36
C GLN A 111 -10.42 4.13 10.60
N SER A 112 -10.73 5.29 10.02
CA SER A 112 -11.94 5.51 9.23
C SER A 112 -11.96 4.60 8.00
N THR A 113 -10.85 4.47 7.28
CA THR A 113 -10.75 3.60 6.10
C THR A 113 -10.91 2.13 6.50
N HIS A 114 -10.24 1.70 7.58
CA HIS A 114 -10.39 0.34 8.09
C HIS A 114 -11.83 0.02 8.52
N MET A 115 -12.48 0.93 9.24
CA MET A 115 -13.84 0.71 9.75
C MET A 115 -14.90 0.81 8.65
N LYS A 116 -14.85 1.85 7.83
CA LYS A 116 -15.91 2.16 6.86
C LYS A 116 -15.78 1.40 5.55
N LEU A 117 -14.56 1.07 5.13
CA LEU A 117 -14.32 0.33 3.89
C LEU A 117 -14.07 -1.14 4.20
N PHE A 118 -12.95 -1.47 4.82
CA PHE A 118 -12.52 -2.87 4.92
C PHE A 118 -13.45 -3.72 5.78
N ARG A 119 -13.85 -3.24 6.97
CA ARG A 119 -14.78 -3.98 7.82
C ARG A 119 -16.18 -4.07 7.22
N ALA A 120 -16.67 -2.97 6.63
CA ALA A 120 -17.96 -2.98 5.94
C ALA A 120 -17.96 -3.97 4.77
N CYS A 121 -16.98 -3.90 3.87
CA CYS A 121 -16.81 -4.85 2.79
C CYS A 121 -16.69 -6.28 3.31
N ARG A 122 -15.86 -6.55 4.34
CA ARG A 122 -15.74 -7.90 4.90
C ARG A 122 -17.08 -8.44 5.42
N ALA A 123 -17.89 -7.60 6.05
CA ALA A 123 -19.18 -7.99 6.61
C ALA A 123 -20.27 -8.13 5.53
N SER A 124 -20.29 -7.26 4.52
CA SER A 124 -21.37 -7.20 3.54
C SER A 124 -21.08 -7.95 2.25
N LEU A 125 -19.83 -8.03 1.79
CA LEU A 125 -19.48 -8.49 0.44
C LEU A 125 -20.01 -9.89 0.13
N VAL A 126 -19.91 -10.83 1.08
CA VAL A 126 -20.42 -12.19 0.88
C VAL A 126 -21.93 -12.19 0.73
N ASN A 127 -22.65 -11.41 1.54
CA ASN A 127 -24.10 -11.33 1.47
C ASN A 127 -24.53 -10.62 0.19
N THR A 128 -23.90 -9.50 -0.15
CA THR A 128 -24.14 -8.77 -1.40
C THR A 128 -23.89 -9.65 -2.63
N LEU A 129 -22.81 -10.44 -2.66
CA LEU A 129 -22.56 -11.39 -3.76
C LEU A 129 -23.61 -12.50 -3.81
N ARG A 130 -24.08 -13.01 -2.67
CA ARG A 130 -25.14 -14.02 -2.64
C ARG A 130 -26.46 -13.47 -3.17
N ASP A 131 -26.78 -12.24 -2.80
CA ASP A 131 -27.99 -11.55 -3.21
C ASP A 131 -27.93 -11.19 -4.70
N ASP A 132 -26.84 -10.56 -5.16
CA ASP A 132 -26.67 -10.07 -6.54
C ASP A 132 -26.49 -11.21 -7.57
N LEU A 133 -25.88 -12.33 -7.16
CA LEU A 133 -25.77 -13.52 -8.02
C LEU A 133 -27.07 -14.34 -8.06
N GLU A 134 -28.05 -14.00 -7.23
CA GLU A 134 -29.39 -14.63 -7.16
C GLU A 134 -29.34 -16.16 -7.01
N ILE A 135 -28.25 -16.69 -6.43
CA ILE A 135 -27.97 -18.14 -6.32
C ILE A 135 -29.02 -18.86 -5.46
N PHE A 136 -29.61 -18.17 -4.49
CA PHE A 136 -30.65 -18.71 -3.60
C PHE A 136 -32.08 -18.25 -3.99
N GLY A 137 -32.24 -17.56 -5.12
CA GLY A 137 -33.57 -17.17 -5.64
C GLY A 137 -34.31 -18.34 -6.31
N ASP A 138 -35.53 -18.09 -6.77
CA ASP A 138 -36.43 -19.10 -7.34
C ASP A 138 -35.82 -19.87 -8.53
N ASN A 139 -34.95 -19.21 -9.31
CA ASN A 139 -34.21 -19.80 -10.43
C ASN A 139 -32.71 -20.05 -10.13
N GLY A 140 -32.34 -20.14 -8.86
CA GLY A 140 -30.95 -20.22 -8.41
C GLY A 140 -30.14 -21.37 -9.05
N ARG A 141 -30.78 -22.53 -9.27
CA ARG A 141 -30.15 -23.68 -9.93
C ARG A 141 -29.79 -23.41 -11.40
N ALA A 142 -30.67 -22.74 -12.14
CA ALA A 142 -30.43 -22.37 -13.53
C ALA A 142 -29.33 -21.30 -13.62
N ARG A 143 -29.35 -20.30 -12.73
CA ARG A 143 -28.33 -19.25 -12.66
C ARG A 143 -26.96 -19.79 -12.26
N CYS A 144 -26.89 -20.77 -11.37
CA CYS A 144 -25.63 -21.46 -11.06
C CYS A 144 -25.06 -22.17 -12.29
N LEU A 145 -25.92 -22.84 -13.06
CA LEU A 145 -25.49 -23.58 -14.24
C LEU A 145 -24.94 -22.64 -15.32
N ASP A 146 -25.58 -21.47 -15.47
CA ASP A 146 -25.14 -20.37 -16.34
C ASP A 146 -23.81 -19.76 -15.86
N LEU A 147 -23.66 -19.44 -14.57
CA LEU A 147 -22.42 -18.90 -13.99
C LEU A 147 -21.24 -19.89 -14.06
N MET A 148 -21.51 -21.19 -14.10
CA MET A 148 -20.50 -22.24 -14.26
C MET A 148 -20.16 -22.54 -15.71
N THR A 149 -20.83 -21.92 -16.70
CA THR A 149 -20.47 -22.11 -18.10
C THR A 149 -19.05 -21.61 -18.34
N GLU A 150 -18.22 -22.47 -18.95
CA GLU A 150 -16.87 -22.07 -19.34
C GLU A 150 -16.95 -21.00 -20.44
N ASP A 151 -16.02 -20.06 -20.40
CA ASP A 151 -15.80 -19.12 -21.49
C ASP A 151 -15.59 -19.90 -22.81
N PRO A 152 -16.31 -19.58 -23.90
CA PRO A 152 -16.24 -20.33 -25.16
C PRO A 152 -14.81 -20.51 -25.69
N GLU A 153 -13.92 -19.54 -25.47
CA GLU A 153 -12.51 -19.67 -25.86
C GLU A 153 -11.79 -20.75 -25.04
N ARG A 154 -12.04 -20.78 -23.73
CA ARG A 154 -11.43 -21.78 -22.83
C ARG A 154 -11.96 -23.17 -23.15
N GLN A 155 -13.26 -23.29 -23.42
CA GLN A 155 -13.89 -24.55 -23.83
C GLN A 155 -13.30 -25.06 -25.15
N HIS A 156 -13.09 -24.19 -26.14
CA HIS A 156 -12.50 -24.57 -27.42
C HIS A 156 -11.05 -25.04 -27.27
N ARG A 157 -10.23 -24.30 -26.51
CA ARG A 157 -8.83 -24.68 -26.21
C ARG A 157 -8.78 -26.03 -25.49
N ARG A 158 -9.65 -26.26 -24.50
CA ARG A 158 -9.73 -27.53 -23.79
C ARG A 158 -10.09 -28.68 -24.73
N ALA A 159 -11.04 -28.49 -25.64
CA ALA A 159 -11.43 -29.50 -26.62
C ALA A 159 -10.29 -29.80 -27.62
N GLN A 160 -9.54 -28.79 -28.07
CA GLN A 160 -8.37 -28.98 -28.92
C GLN A 160 -7.27 -29.78 -28.20
N LEU A 161 -6.92 -29.39 -26.97
CA LEU A 161 -5.91 -30.07 -26.17
C LEU A 161 -6.30 -31.52 -25.84
N LEU A 162 -7.59 -31.80 -25.59
CA LEU A 162 -8.07 -33.18 -25.41
C LEU A 162 -7.89 -34.01 -26.68
N LYS A 163 -8.22 -33.46 -27.85
CA LYS A 163 -7.99 -34.14 -29.13
C LYS A 163 -6.50 -34.38 -29.39
N GLU A 164 -5.64 -33.43 -29.06
CA GLU A 164 -4.19 -33.59 -29.17
C GLU A 164 -3.69 -34.69 -28.21
N ARG A 165 -4.14 -34.67 -26.95
CA ARG A 165 -3.82 -35.71 -25.97
C ARG A 165 -4.25 -37.10 -26.46
N GLU A 166 -5.44 -37.23 -27.03
CA GLU A 166 -5.92 -38.49 -27.59
C GLU A 166 -5.06 -38.96 -28.76
N LYS A 167 -4.62 -38.05 -29.64
CA LYS A 167 -3.67 -38.39 -30.72
C LYS A 167 -2.34 -38.90 -30.16
N PHE A 168 -1.80 -38.23 -29.15
CA PHE A 168 -0.56 -38.66 -28.49
C PHE A 168 -0.73 -40.00 -27.77
N SER A 169 -1.85 -40.25 -27.10
CA SER A 169 -2.15 -41.54 -26.46
C SER A 169 -2.17 -42.68 -27.48
N LYS A 170 -2.86 -42.49 -28.61
CA LYS A 170 -2.90 -43.50 -29.69
C LYS A 170 -1.54 -43.74 -30.34
N ALA A 171 -0.74 -42.68 -30.51
CA ALA A 171 0.61 -42.82 -31.03
C ALA A 171 1.52 -43.57 -30.06
N GLN A 172 1.34 -43.34 -28.75
CA GLN A 172 2.05 -44.08 -27.71
C GLN A 172 1.65 -45.56 -27.68
N GLU A 173 0.35 -45.86 -27.73
CA GLU A 173 -0.17 -47.23 -27.85
C GLU A 173 0.38 -47.94 -29.11
N TRP A 174 0.49 -47.24 -30.24
CA TRP A 174 1.09 -47.79 -31.45
C TRP A 174 2.58 -48.08 -31.29
N LEU A 175 3.35 -47.15 -30.71
CA LEU A 175 4.78 -47.37 -30.42
C LEU A 175 5.01 -48.55 -29.46
N ASP A 176 4.18 -48.67 -28.43
CA ASP A 176 4.24 -49.79 -27.50
C ASP A 176 3.91 -51.11 -28.22
N SER A 177 2.91 -51.13 -29.12
CA SER A 177 2.57 -52.33 -29.91
C SER A 177 3.66 -52.75 -30.90
N VAL A 178 4.38 -51.79 -31.50
CA VAL A 178 5.49 -52.07 -32.41
C VAL A 178 6.69 -52.61 -31.64
N ARG A 179 7.01 -52.02 -30.48
CA ARG A 179 8.05 -52.53 -29.59
C ARG A 179 7.79 -53.98 -29.19
N ASP A 180 6.54 -54.31 -28.85
CA ASP A 180 6.19 -55.67 -28.47
C ASP A 180 6.29 -56.66 -29.66
N SER A 181 6.03 -56.21 -30.90
CA SER A 181 6.21 -57.04 -32.12
C SER A 181 7.66 -57.23 -32.57
N ASP A 182 8.54 -56.25 -32.35
CA ASP A 182 9.98 -56.37 -32.67
C ASP A 182 10.67 -57.38 -31.71
N VAL A 183 10.20 -57.47 -30.47
CA VAL A 183 10.65 -58.46 -29.47
C VAL A 183 10.25 -59.88 -29.87
N GLU A 184 9.11 -60.07 -30.56
CA GLU A 184 8.68 -61.40 -31.05
C GLU A 184 9.44 -61.86 -32.31
N MET A 185 9.99 -60.95 -33.12
CA MET A 185 10.80 -61.32 -34.30
C MET A 185 12.26 -61.65 -33.98
N GLU A 186 12.85 -61.04 -32.94
CA GLU A 186 14.23 -61.36 -32.51
C GLU A 186 14.38 -62.77 -31.88
N ASP A 187 13.30 -63.39 -31.41
CA ASP A 187 13.32 -64.72 -30.77
C ASP A 187 13.29 -65.89 -31.78
N SER A 188 13.08 -65.61 -33.08
CA SER A 188 12.97 -66.64 -34.12
C SER A 188 14.28 -67.06 -34.78
N ASP A 189 15.36 -66.27 -34.64
CA ASP A 189 16.63 -66.48 -35.36
C ASP A 189 17.75 -67.16 -34.54
N GLN A 190 17.47 -67.64 -33.31
CA GLN A 190 18.50 -68.25 -32.42
C GLN A 190 18.33 -69.72 -32.02
N THR A 191 17.39 -70.49 -32.58
CA THR A 191 17.28 -71.93 -32.28
C THR A 191 17.45 -72.82 -33.51
N ALA A 192 18.65 -72.85 -34.06
CA ALA A 192 19.04 -73.91 -35.00
C ALA A 192 20.51 -74.33 -34.80
N PHE A 193 20.92 -74.63 -33.57
CA PHE A 193 22.09 -75.49 -33.36
C PHE A 193 21.95 -76.30 -32.06
N ALA A 194 22.20 -77.60 -32.22
CA ALA A 194 22.41 -78.64 -31.22
C ALA A 194 21.15 -79.28 -30.57
N ASP A 195 20.71 -80.39 -31.16
CA ASP A 195 20.57 -81.64 -30.41
C ASP A 195 20.88 -82.82 -31.33
N ILE A 196 22.16 -83.21 -31.38
CA ILE A 196 22.57 -84.56 -31.80
C ILE A 196 22.45 -85.41 -30.53
N LYS A 197 21.50 -86.33 -30.52
CA LYS A 197 21.46 -87.43 -29.55
C LYS A 197 21.60 -88.75 -30.29
N GLU A 198 22.78 -89.34 -30.12
CA GLU A 198 23.02 -90.77 -30.29
C GLU A 198 22.12 -91.55 -29.32
N ASP A 199 21.48 -92.61 -29.80
CA ASP A 199 21.38 -93.89 -29.07
C ASP A 199 20.75 -94.96 -29.99
N TRP A 200 21.56 -95.98 -30.30
CA TRP A 200 21.30 -97.37 -30.73
C TRP A 200 20.25 -97.68 -31.81
#